data_AF-A0AAU2X067-F1
#
_entry.id   AF-A0AAU2X067-F1
#
_cell.length_a   1.000
_cell.length_b   1.000
_cell.length_c   1.000
_cell.angle_alpha   90.00
_cell.angle_beta   90.00
_cell.angle_gamma   90.00
#
_symmetry.space_group_name_H-M   'P 1'
#
loop_
_entity.id
_entity.type
_entity.pdbx_description
1 polymer ?
#
loop_
_entity_poly.entity_id
_entity_poly.type
_entity_poly.pdbx_seq_one_letter_code
_entity_poly.pdbx_strand_id
1 'polypeptide(L)'
;MVTENRPSGWYKDPSGQPNTLRWWNGSSWTDDFRLQSDFLESSNAGDQAQANAQNSAAQAPPAGPQPPYTVRDEAAAAQPTMAASASPPWPGADRPIPQPTPVQFEAVEPDRRKRFVVMAVVAAVLAVATGVGGYFLGQGDDDKATKTSGPSPTASATVAPPTDVTSPEGFAGTPLAGGKPIPGAQPITGPKETATFSVPAGWTPQVDPKATSEENRFVLAPYQCTGRTGNTCTQGTVVHNLRLLSGGWSDLKSLTLGMGGELLAVQGGTTDAGPKPPLKQNAFTFQGSDAYLAMWDLPNLVGKTAPSSYCGVLAVRIGTTEEVAVFQMCLDRTAEAPAVSLMDEIANSIQLKK
;
A
#
# COMPACT_ATOMS: atom_id res chain seq x y z
N MET A 1 20.08 -34.36 1.04
CA MET A 1 18.82 -33.87 0.46
C MET A 1 18.30 -32.79 1.40
N VAL A 2 18.26 -31.54 0.95
CA VAL A 2 17.83 -30.41 1.80
C VAL A 2 16.31 -30.38 1.77
N THR A 3 15.67 -30.78 2.86
CA THR A 3 14.23 -30.53 3.06
C THR A 3 14.07 -29.04 3.34
N GLU A 4 13.81 -28.28 2.28
CA GLU A 4 13.47 -26.87 2.33
C GLU A 4 12.19 -26.73 3.18
N ASN A 5 12.30 -26.08 4.34
CA ASN A 5 11.21 -25.93 5.31
C ASN A 5 10.25 -24.83 4.82
N ARG A 6 9.52 -25.13 3.73
CA ARG A 6 8.59 -24.20 3.09
C ARG A 6 7.21 -24.31 3.76
N PRO A 7 6.62 -23.20 4.26
CA PRO A 7 5.29 -23.22 4.88
C PRO A 7 4.22 -23.59 3.84
N SER A 8 3.08 -24.13 4.28
CA SER A 8 1.97 -24.45 3.37
C SER A 8 1.42 -23.21 2.68
N GLY A 9 1.18 -23.25 1.38
CA GLY A 9 0.78 -22.07 0.61
C GLY A 9 0.63 -22.32 -0.89
N TRP A 10 0.12 -21.31 -1.62
CA TRP A 10 0.10 -21.31 -3.09
C TRP A 10 1.47 -20.85 -3.62
N TYR A 11 2.08 -21.63 -4.49
CA TYR A 11 3.37 -21.33 -5.10
C TYR A 11 3.32 -21.59 -6.61
N LYS A 12 4.29 -21.07 -7.38
CA LYS A 12 4.42 -21.38 -8.81
C LYS A 12 4.54 -22.89 -9.00
N ASP A 13 3.79 -23.43 -9.96
CA ASP A 13 3.79 -24.87 -10.24
C ASP A 13 5.19 -25.33 -10.71
N PRO A 14 5.86 -26.25 -9.99
CA PRO A 14 7.18 -26.75 -10.37
C PRO A 14 7.18 -27.55 -11.68
N SER A 15 6.01 -27.94 -12.20
CA SER A 15 5.89 -28.60 -13.50
C SER A 15 6.26 -27.68 -14.68
N GLY A 16 6.34 -26.37 -14.45
CA GLY A 16 6.68 -25.38 -15.47
C GLY A 16 5.48 -24.86 -16.27
N GLN A 17 4.25 -25.19 -15.87
CA GLN A 17 3.07 -24.61 -16.52
C GLN A 17 2.98 -23.10 -16.25
N PRO A 18 2.92 -22.26 -17.29
CA PRO A 18 2.88 -20.82 -17.14
C PRO A 18 1.55 -20.37 -16.51
N ASN A 19 1.61 -19.33 -15.66
CA ASN A 19 0.45 -18.73 -14.99
C ASN A 19 -0.37 -19.69 -14.09
N THR A 20 0.21 -20.81 -13.68
CA THR A 20 -0.43 -21.78 -12.78
C THR A 20 0.23 -21.77 -11.41
N LEU A 21 -0.59 -21.65 -10.36
CA LEU A 21 -0.18 -21.87 -8.98
C LEU A 21 -0.63 -23.26 -8.54
N ARG A 22 0.22 -23.93 -7.76
CA ARG A 22 -0.05 -25.22 -7.13
C ARG A 22 0.06 -25.09 -5.62
N TRP A 23 -0.79 -25.79 -4.88
CA TRP A 23 -0.75 -25.75 -3.42
C TRP A 23 0.34 -26.67 -2.87
N TRP A 24 1.12 -26.16 -1.91
CA TRP A 24 2.08 -26.91 -1.10
C TRP A 24 1.49 -27.11 0.29
N ASN A 25 1.42 -28.36 0.76
CA ASN A 25 0.83 -28.67 2.07
C ASN A 25 1.84 -28.70 3.23
N GLY A 26 3.10 -28.31 3.00
CA GLY A 26 4.17 -28.41 3.99
C GLY A 26 5.08 -29.65 3.83
N SER A 27 4.65 -30.65 3.05
CA SER A 27 5.43 -31.89 2.83
C SER A 27 5.48 -32.34 1.36
N SER A 28 4.44 -32.01 0.59
CA SER A 28 4.25 -32.40 -0.80
C SER A 28 3.38 -31.38 -1.54
N TRP A 29 3.54 -31.33 -2.86
CA TRP A 29 2.64 -30.60 -3.75
C TRP A 29 1.32 -31.36 -3.88
N THR A 30 0.18 -30.70 -3.72
CA THR A 30 -1.15 -31.31 -3.90
C THR A 30 -1.64 -31.13 -5.33
N ASP A 31 -2.71 -31.81 -5.73
CA ASP A 31 -3.33 -31.65 -7.06
C ASP A 31 -4.30 -30.46 -7.13
N ASP A 32 -4.18 -29.51 -6.19
CA ASP A 32 -4.94 -28.27 -6.22
C ASP A 32 -4.20 -27.23 -7.07
N PHE A 33 -4.87 -26.76 -8.12
CA PHE A 33 -4.34 -25.78 -9.06
C PHE A 33 -5.25 -24.55 -9.12
N ARG A 34 -4.65 -23.38 -9.32
CA ARG A 34 -5.37 -22.13 -9.62
C ARG A 34 -4.61 -21.31 -10.63
N LEU A 35 -5.32 -20.45 -11.35
CA LEU A 35 -4.68 -19.46 -12.21
C LEU A 35 -4.07 -18.35 -11.33
N GLN A 36 -2.88 -17.90 -11.72
CA GLN A 36 -2.21 -16.80 -11.02
C GLN A 36 -3.04 -15.50 -11.05
N SER A 37 -3.85 -15.30 -12.08
CA SER A 37 -4.83 -14.20 -12.17
C SER A 37 -5.82 -14.21 -11.02
N ASP A 38 -6.34 -15.39 -10.67
CA ASP A 38 -7.37 -15.55 -9.64
C ASP A 38 -6.79 -15.23 -8.26
N PHE A 39 -5.50 -15.51 -8.04
CA PHE A 39 -4.81 -15.15 -6.82
C PHE A 39 -4.60 -13.64 -6.69
N LEU A 40 -4.24 -12.95 -7.78
CA LEU A 40 -4.09 -11.48 -7.79
C LEU A 40 -5.43 -10.76 -7.57
N GLU A 41 -6.54 -11.40 -7.97
CA GLU A 41 -7.89 -10.89 -7.71
C GLU A 41 -8.35 -11.22 -6.28
N SER A 42 -8.01 -12.40 -5.76
CA SER A 42 -8.35 -12.85 -4.39
C SER A 42 -7.49 -12.22 -3.30
N SER A 43 -6.25 -11.83 -3.58
CA SER A 43 -5.40 -11.10 -2.62
C SER A 43 -5.94 -9.70 -2.31
N ASN A 44 -6.85 -9.18 -3.13
CA ASN A 44 -7.62 -7.97 -2.84
C ASN A 44 -8.93 -8.24 -2.06
N ALA A 45 -9.31 -9.51 -1.86
CA ALA A 45 -10.55 -9.93 -1.18
C ALA A 45 -10.32 -10.77 0.10
N GLY A 46 -9.06 -11.14 0.39
CA GLY A 46 -8.70 -12.15 1.38
C GLY A 46 -8.77 -11.73 2.85
N ASP A 47 -8.81 -10.44 3.17
CA ASP A 47 -8.80 -9.97 4.57
C ASP A 47 -10.11 -10.29 5.34
N GLN A 48 -11.18 -10.74 4.69
CA GLN A 48 -12.44 -11.08 5.36
C GLN A 48 -12.61 -12.56 5.79
N ALA A 49 -11.84 -13.51 5.25
CA ALA A 49 -12.09 -14.93 5.52
C ALA A 49 -11.43 -15.45 6.80
N GLN A 50 -10.37 -14.80 7.29
CA GLN A 50 -9.59 -15.27 8.44
C GLN A 50 -10.25 -14.94 9.79
N ALA A 51 -11.18 -13.97 9.83
CA ALA A 51 -11.91 -13.60 11.05
C ALA A 51 -13.00 -14.61 11.47
N ASN A 52 -13.45 -15.50 10.57
CA ASN A 52 -14.57 -16.41 10.86
C ASN A 52 -14.15 -17.84 11.25
N ALA A 53 -12.89 -18.22 11.05
CA ALA A 53 -12.39 -19.57 11.40
C ALA A 53 -11.94 -19.71 12.87
N GLN A 54 -11.71 -18.61 13.59
CA GLN A 54 -11.27 -18.64 14.99
C GLN A 54 -12.40 -18.77 16.03
N ASN A 55 -13.68 -18.75 15.63
CA ASN A 55 -14.83 -18.73 16.55
C ASN A 55 -15.60 -20.06 16.71
N SER A 56 -15.12 -21.20 16.18
CA SER A 56 -15.90 -22.46 16.22
C SER A 56 -15.25 -23.64 16.96
N ALA A 57 -14.22 -23.42 17.78
CA ALA A 57 -13.58 -24.48 18.55
C ALA A 57 -13.64 -24.24 20.07
N ALA A 58 -14.82 -24.35 20.68
CA ALA A 58 -14.97 -24.74 22.10
C ALA A 58 -16.44 -24.90 22.49
N GLN A 59 -16.96 -26.14 22.53
CA GLN A 59 -17.97 -26.57 23.51
C GLN A 59 -18.19 -28.08 23.41
N ALA A 60 -17.62 -28.82 24.37
CA ALA A 60 -18.06 -30.17 24.73
C ALA A 60 -18.54 -30.13 26.20
N PRO A 61 -19.65 -30.79 26.56
CA PRO A 61 -20.20 -30.74 27.91
C PRO A 61 -19.56 -31.79 28.84
N PRO A 62 -19.35 -31.49 30.13
CA PRO A 62 -18.92 -32.51 31.09
C PRO A 62 -20.13 -33.22 31.75
N ALA A 63 -20.02 -34.53 31.89
CA ALA A 63 -20.89 -35.39 32.68
C ALA A 63 -20.39 -35.47 34.14
N GLY A 64 -21.31 -35.43 35.11
CA GLY A 64 -21.05 -35.73 36.53
C GLY A 64 -20.74 -37.22 36.79
N PRO A 65 -20.37 -37.64 38.02
CA PRO A 65 -21.29 -37.59 39.18
C PRO A 65 -20.66 -37.24 40.56
N GLN A 66 -21.54 -36.94 41.53
CA GLN A 66 -21.25 -36.63 42.95
C GLN A 66 -20.75 -37.83 43.79
N PRO A 67 -20.07 -37.55 44.93
CA PRO A 67 -20.49 -38.10 46.24
C PRO A 67 -20.60 -37.05 47.37
N PRO A 68 -21.16 -37.43 48.55
CA PRO A 68 -21.75 -36.49 49.54
C PRO A 68 -20.83 -36.15 50.73
N TYR A 69 -21.41 -35.49 51.75
CA TYR A 69 -20.95 -35.19 53.14
C TYR A 69 -19.94 -34.01 53.30
N THR A 70 -19.95 -33.10 54.28
CA THR A 70 -20.58 -32.96 55.63
C THR A 70 -20.80 -31.47 56.01
N VAL A 71 -21.72 -31.24 56.95
CA VAL A 71 -22.01 -29.99 57.68
C VAL A 71 -20.80 -29.46 58.47
N ARG A 72 -20.57 -28.14 58.48
CA ARG A 72 -19.84 -27.43 59.56
C ARG A 72 -20.27 -25.95 59.64
N ASP A 73 -20.74 -25.55 60.81
CA ASP A 73 -20.95 -24.17 61.25
C ASP A 73 -19.61 -23.42 61.38
N GLU A 74 -19.51 -22.16 60.91
CA GLU A 74 -18.76 -21.11 61.63
C GLU A 74 -19.01 -19.67 61.12
N ALA A 75 -19.47 -18.84 62.06
CA ALA A 75 -19.33 -17.40 62.27
C ALA A 75 -19.00 -16.40 61.12
N ALA A 76 -19.97 -15.51 60.90
CA ALA A 76 -19.89 -14.04 60.83
C ALA A 76 -18.56 -13.33 60.48
N ALA A 77 -18.59 -12.58 59.38
CA ALA A 77 -18.01 -11.23 59.30
C ALA A 77 -18.77 -10.38 58.27
N ALA A 78 -19.21 -9.20 58.70
CA ALA A 78 -20.01 -8.26 57.93
C ALA A 78 -19.21 -7.61 56.79
N GLN A 79 -19.83 -7.47 55.62
CA GLN A 79 -19.38 -6.57 54.55
C GLN A 79 -20.38 -5.41 54.38
N PRO A 80 -19.91 -4.18 54.15
CA PRO A 80 -20.77 -3.02 53.98
C PRO A 80 -21.44 -3.01 52.60
N THR A 81 -22.76 -2.86 52.61
CA THR A 81 -23.62 -2.67 51.44
C THR A 81 -23.38 -1.28 50.84
N MET A 82 -22.82 -1.20 49.64
CA MET A 82 -22.82 0.03 48.84
C MET A 82 -24.18 0.14 48.12
N ALA A 83 -24.88 1.24 48.38
CA ALA A 83 -26.18 1.54 47.79
C ALA A 83 -26.07 1.72 46.28
N ALA A 84 -26.89 0.96 45.54
CA ALA A 84 -27.07 1.13 44.10
C ALA A 84 -27.85 2.43 43.84
N SER A 85 -27.27 3.32 43.05
CA SER A 85 -27.90 4.52 42.52
C SER A 85 -28.93 4.12 41.44
N ALA A 86 -30.21 4.36 41.74
CA ALA A 86 -31.31 4.22 40.78
C ALA A 86 -31.19 5.30 39.69
N SER A 87 -31.20 4.88 38.43
CA SER A 87 -31.34 5.78 37.28
C SER A 87 -32.81 6.16 37.09
N PRO A 88 -33.13 7.41 36.68
CA PRO A 88 -34.50 7.84 36.46
C PRO A 88 -35.13 7.18 35.21
N PRO A 89 -36.45 6.93 35.22
CA PRO A 89 -37.15 6.34 34.10
C PRO A 89 -37.30 7.34 32.94
N TRP A 90 -36.92 6.90 31.73
CA TRP A 90 -37.22 7.60 30.48
C TRP A 90 -38.69 7.41 30.12
N PRO A 91 -39.46 8.50 29.85
CA PRO A 91 -40.81 8.38 29.32
C PRO A 91 -40.76 8.25 27.78
N GLY A 92 -41.28 7.14 27.25
CA GLY A 92 -41.62 7.03 25.83
C GLY A 92 -41.13 5.76 25.16
N ALA A 93 -41.78 4.64 25.43
CA ALA A 93 -41.60 3.40 24.67
C ALA A 93 -42.97 2.80 24.34
N ASP A 94 -43.72 3.48 23.46
CA ASP A 94 -44.85 2.91 22.73
C ASP A 94 -44.80 3.42 21.28
N ARG A 95 -43.92 2.82 20.49
CA ARG A 95 -44.04 2.84 19.03
C ARG A 95 -43.88 1.40 18.51
N PRO A 96 -44.84 0.89 17.73
CA PRO A 96 -44.73 -0.43 17.12
C PRO A 96 -43.55 -0.45 16.14
N ILE A 97 -42.65 -1.41 16.35
CA ILE A 97 -41.51 -1.67 15.45
C ILE A 97 -42.09 -2.27 14.15
N PRO A 98 -41.88 -1.65 12.97
CA PRO A 98 -42.31 -2.23 11.71
C PRO A 98 -41.53 -3.52 11.44
N GLN A 99 -42.26 -4.61 11.20
CA GLN A 99 -41.66 -5.88 10.79
C GLN A 99 -41.09 -5.74 9.36
N PRO A 100 -39.83 -6.16 9.10
CA PRO A 100 -39.26 -6.11 7.77
C PRO A 100 -39.94 -7.14 6.86
N THR A 101 -40.49 -6.65 5.75
CA THR A 101 -41.02 -7.49 4.66
C THR A 101 -39.86 -8.20 3.95
N PRO A 102 -39.93 -9.53 3.73
CA PRO A 102 -38.89 -10.23 2.97
C PRO A 102 -38.88 -9.77 1.51
N VAL A 103 -37.75 -9.24 1.05
CA VAL A 103 -37.49 -8.91 -0.35
C VAL A 103 -37.31 -10.21 -1.12
N GLN A 104 -38.20 -10.51 -2.05
CA GLN A 104 -37.99 -11.60 -3.01
C GLN A 104 -37.09 -11.10 -4.13
N PHE A 105 -35.96 -11.78 -4.33
CA PHE A 105 -35.10 -11.56 -5.49
C PHE A 105 -35.62 -12.41 -6.65
N GLU A 106 -36.16 -11.75 -7.66
CA GLU A 106 -36.49 -12.37 -8.93
C GLU A 106 -35.19 -12.51 -9.73
N ALA A 107 -34.78 -13.75 -10.01
CA ALA A 107 -33.58 -14.06 -10.77
C ALA A 107 -33.79 -13.66 -12.24
N VAL A 108 -33.26 -12.49 -12.63
CA VAL A 108 -33.22 -12.09 -14.04
C VAL A 108 -32.09 -12.84 -14.73
N GLU A 109 -32.46 -13.79 -15.59
CA GLU A 109 -31.55 -14.59 -16.39
C GLU A 109 -30.89 -13.71 -17.48
N PRO A 110 -29.55 -13.68 -17.58
CA PRO A 110 -28.87 -12.78 -18.50
C PRO A 110 -28.99 -13.26 -19.95
N ASP A 111 -29.64 -12.44 -20.77
CA ASP A 111 -29.83 -12.63 -22.21
C ASP A 111 -28.48 -12.75 -22.97
N ARG A 112 -28.11 -14.00 -23.31
CA ARG A 112 -26.85 -14.36 -23.99
C ARG A 112 -26.73 -13.74 -25.40
N ARG A 113 -27.82 -13.27 -26.02
CA ARG A 113 -27.75 -12.75 -27.40
C ARG A 113 -27.13 -11.36 -27.52
N LYS A 114 -27.16 -10.53 -26.47
CA LYS A 114 -26.56 -9.18 -26.50
C LYS A 114 -25.04 -9.17 -26.37
N ARG A 115 -24.42 -10.22 -25.82
CA ARG A 115 -22.95 -10.32 -25.65
C ARG A 115 -22.20 -10.54 -26.98
N PHE A 116 -22.82 -11.21 -27.96
CA PHE A 116 -22.18 -11.43 -29.25
C PHE A 116 -22.07 -10.16 -30.10
N VAL A 117 -23.03 -9.23 -29.99
CA VAL A 117 -23.02 -7.98 -30.77
C VAL A 117 -21.94 -7.02 -30.27
N VAL A 118 -21.72 -6.94 -28.95
CA VAL A 118 -20.71 -6.07 -28.36
C VAL A 118 -19.28 -6.52 -28.72
N MET A 119 -19.01 -7.83 -28.72
CA MET A 119 -17.70 -8.37 -29.09
C MET A 119 -17.33 -8.14 -30.56
N ALA A 120 -18.31 -8.22 -31.47
CA ALA A 120 -18.06 -7.98 -32.89
C ALA A 120 -17.67 -6.53 -33.20
N VAL A 121 -18.23 -5.56 -32.48
CA VAL A 121 -17.92 -4.13 -32.67
C VAL A 121 -16.51 -3.81 -32.16
N VAL A 122 -16.08 -4.40 -31.04
CA VAL A 122 -14.72 -4.17 -30.49
C VAL A 122 -13.63 -4.72 -31.42
N ALA A 123 -13.85 -5.89 -32.04
CA ALA A 123 -12.91 -6.46 -32.99
C ALA A 123 -12.75 -5.61 -34.27
N ALA A 124 -13.84 -5.01 -34.77
CA ALA A 124 -13.81 -4.16 -35.95
C ALA A 124 -13.05 -2.84 -35.71
N VAL A 125 -13.16 -2.26 -34.51
CA VAL A 125 -12.43 -1.02 -34.16
C VAL A 125 -10.93 -1.27 -34.01
N LEU A 126 -10.52 -2.44 -33.49
CA LEU A 126 -9.10 -2.79 -33.37
C LEU A 126 -8.40 -2.99 -34.74
N ALA A 127 -9.12 -3.49 -35.74
CA ALA A 127 -8.57 -3.70 -37.08
C ALA A 127 -8.34 -2.38 -37.85
N VAL A 128 -9.12 -1.33 -37.57
CA VAL A 128 -8.94 -0.02 -38.21
C VAL A 128 -7.76 0.76 -37.59
N ALA A 129 -7.51 0.59 -36.29
CA ALA A 129 -6.41 1.26 -35.60
C ALA A 129 -5.02 0.74 -36.03
N THR A 130 -4.90 -0.53 -36.42
CA THR A 130 -3.64 -1.12 -36.88
C THR A 130 -3.32 -0.81 -38.34
N GLY A 131 -4.32 -0.51 -39.18
CA GLY A 131 -4.10 -0.16 -40.59
C GLY A 131 -3.56 1.26 -40.83
N VAL A 132 -3.86 2.22 -39.94
CA VAL A 132 -3.47 3.64 -40.15
C VAL A 132 -2.06 3.94 -39.61
N GLY A 133 -1.56 3.16 -38.66
CA GLY A 133 -0.22 3.37 -38.07
C GLY A 133 0.97 3.03 -38.97
N GLY A 134 0.75 2.27 -40.05
CA GLY A 134 1.82 1.84 -40.96
C GLY A 134 2.19 2.84 -42.06
N TYR A 135 1.41 3.91 -42.28
CA TYR A 135 1.57 4.78 -43.44
C TYR A 135 2.41 6.05 -43.20
N PHE A 136 2.76 6.38 -41.94
CA PHE A 136 3.47 7.63 -41.61
C PHE A 136 4.94 7.48 -41.20
N LEU A 137 5.55 6.30 -41.35
CA LEU A 137 6.94 6.03 -40.95
C LEU A 137 7.94 5.97 -42.11
N GLY A 138 7.61 6.52 -43.27
CA GLY A 138 8.49 6.47 -44.45
C GLY A 138 8.52 7.77 -45.25
N GLN A 139 9.12 8.82 -44.71
CA GLN A 139 9.72 9.89 -45.52
C GLN A 139 10.78 10.62 -44.70
N GLY A 140 12.04 10.37 -45.04
CA GLY A 140 13.19 11.14 -44.60
C GLY A 140 13.39 12.34 -45.50
N ASP A 141 13.76 13.46 -44.90
CA ASP A 141 14.36 14.59 -45.58
C ASP A 141 15.74 14.85 -44.96
N ASP A 142 16.76 14.62 -45.78
CA ASP A 142 18.10 15.17 -45.61
C ASP A 142 18.06 16.65 -45.97
N ASP A 143 18.40 17.56 -45.05
CA ASP A 143 18.89 18.87 -45.50
C ASP A 143 19.77 19.63 -44.51
N LYS A 144 20.58 20.48 -45.14
CA LYS A 144 21.90 20.93 -44.77
C LYS A 144 21.99 21.93 -43.62
N ALA A 145 23.16 21.85 -43.00
CA ALA A 145 23.76 22.79 -42.06
C ALA A 145 23.57 24.28 -42.38
N THR A 146 23.18 25.05 -41.37
CA THR A 146 23.63 26.43 -41.15
C THR A 146 24.00 26.60 -39.67
N LYS A 147 25.29 26.82 -39.40
CA LYS A 147 25.82 27.15 -38.06
C LYS A 147 25.58 28.63 -37.79
N THR A 148 24.68 28.94 -36.87
CA THR A 148 24.55 30.27 -36.27
C THR A 148 25.00 30.19 -34.81
N SER A 149 26.15 30.76 -34.51
CA SER A 149 26.73 30.84 -33.17
C SER A 149 26.01 31.92 -32.36
N GLY A 150 25.01 31.55 -31.58
CA GLY A 150 24.39 32.40 -30.56
C GLY A 150 25.07 32.24 -29.19
N PRO A 151 25.04 33.26 -28.32
CA PRO A 151 25.70 33.23 -27.02
C PRO A 151 25.12 32.14 -26.11
N SER A 152 26.01 31.33 -25.51
CA SER A 152 25.70 30.26 -24.58
C SER A 152 24.76 30.73 -23.46
N PRO A 153 23.58 30.11 -23.27
CA PRO A 153 22.84 30.28 -22.03
C PRO A 153 23.69 29.72 -20.89
N THR A 154 23.84 30.52 -19.83
CA THR A 154 24.42 30.11 -18.55
C THR A 154 23.78 28.81 -18.10
N ALA A 155 24.55 27.73 -18.09
CA ALA A 155 24.10 26.43 -17.65
C ALA A 155 23.64 26.53 -16.19
N SER A 156 22.34 26.37 -15.95
CA SER A 156 21.83 26.06 -14.62
C SER A 156 22.56 24.83 -14.11
N ALA A 157 23.12 24.93 -12.91
CA ALA A 157 23.92 23.89 -12.28
C ALA A 157 23.16 22.56 -12.33
N THR A 158 23.67 21.63 -13.15
CA THR A 158 23.29 20.23 -13.05
C THR A 158 23.85 19.75 -11.71
N VAL A 159 22.96 19.58 -10.73
CA VAL A 159 23.31 19.00 -9.42
C VAL A 159 23.86 17.61 -9.71
N ALA A 160 25.16 17.42 -9.47
CA ALA A 160 25.81 16.12 -9.60
C ALA A 160 25.09 15.11 -8.69
N PRO A 161 24.85 13.87 -9.14
CA PRO A 161 24.28 12.84 -8.28
C PRO A 161 25.19 12.64 -7.06
N PRO A 162 24.62 12.49 -5.85
CA PRO A 162 25.41 12.32 -4.63
C PRO A 162 26.26 11.04 -4.72
N THR A 163 27.57 11.17 -4.61
CA THR A 163 28.55 10.09 -4.82
C THR A 163 28.94 9.33 -3.55
N ASP A 164 28.21 9.46 -2.44
CA ASP A 164 28.54 8.74 -1.21
C ASP A 164 27.30 8.07 -0.59
N VAL A 165 27.25 6.74 -0.67
CA VAL A 165 26.09 5.89 -0.30
C VAL A 165 26.22 5.35 1.13
N THR A 166 27.30 5.66 1.83
CA THR A 166 27.55 5.25 3.21
C THR A 166 27.09 6.32 4.21
N SER A 167 25.76 6.39 4.42
CA SER A 167 24.92 6.98 5.51
C SER A 167 25.58 7.86 6.60
N PRO A 168 24.90 8.87 7.18
CA PRO A 168 23.91 8.54 8.23
C PRO A 168 22.81 9.64 8.41
N GLU A 169 21.53 9.52 8.19
CA GLU A 169 20.59 8.43 7.98
C GLU A 169 19.33 9.15 7.48
N GLY A 170 19.00 9.09 6.20
CA GLY A 170 17.87 9.80 5.59
C GLY A 170 17.93 9.68 4.07
N PHE A 171 16.85 9.96 3.36
CA PHE A 171 16.79 9.95 1.90
C PHE A 171 17.85 10.88 1.28
N ALA A 172 17.94 12.12 1.75
CA ALA A 172 18.89 13.13 1.25
C ALA A 172 20.16 13.28 2.10
N GLY A 173 20.28 12.49 3.18
CA GLY A 173 21.47 12.48 4.05
C GLY A 173 21.30 13.17 5.39
N THR A 174 20.13 13.73 5.71
CA THR A 174 19.84 14.26 7.04
C THR A 174 19.40 13.14 7.98
N PRO A 175 20.02 12.96 9.16
CA PRO A 175 19.58 12.00 10.17
C PRO A 175 18.07 12.05 10.47
N LEU A 176 17.41 10.89 10.44
CA LEU A 176 16.00 10.71 10.74
C LEU A 176 15.83 10.34 12.22
N ALA A 177 15.39 11.31 13.02
CA ALA A 177 15.05 11.11 14.43
C ALA A 177 13.54 11.10 14.69
N GLY A 178 12.76 11.73 13.81
CA GLY A 178 11.31 11.91 13.99
C GLY A 178 10.95 13.05 14.96
N GLY A 179 9.66 13.36 15.04
CA GLY A 179 9.09 14.35 15.96
C GLY A 179 9.39 15.83 15.70
N LYS A 180 10.06 16.19 14.59
CA LYS A 180 10.41 17.56 14.24
C LYS A 180 9.36 18.18 13.30
N PRO A 181 8.47 19.06 13.78
CA PRO A 181 7.46 19.67 12.92
C PRO A 181 8.11 20.53 11.83
N ILE A 182 7.51 20.56 10.65
CA ILE A 182 7.89 21.47 9.57
C ILE A 182 7.15 22.81 9.82
N PRO A 183 7.85 23.96 9.89
CA PRO A 183 7.19 25.26 10.09
C PRO A 183 6.14 25.56 9.01
N GLY A 184 4.92 25.90 9.43
CA GLY A 184 3.81 26.22 8.52
C GLY A 184 3.21 25.03 7.78
N ALA A 185 3.65 23.81 8.08
CA ALA A 185 3.13 22.58 7.48
C ALA A 185 1.79 22.17 8.07
N GLN A 186 1.04 21.40 7.28
CA GLN A 186 -0.23 20.82 7.71
C GLN A 186 0.03 19.43 8.34
N PRO A 187 -0.49 19.15 9.55
CA PRO A 187 -0.44 17.82 10.13
C PRO A 187 -1.43 16.87 9.46
N ILE A 188 -1.01 15.63 9.26
CA ILE A 188 -1.75 14.54 8.64
C ILE A 188 -1.73 13.37 9.62
N THR A 189 -2.92 12.94 10.04
CA THR A 189 -3.08 11.77 10.90
C THR A 189 -3.21 10.51 10.04
N GLY A 190 -2.38 9.53 10.34
CA GLY A 190 -2.32 8.24 9.67
C GLY A 190 -3.51 7.32 9.96
N PRO A 191 -3.57 6.18 9.24
CA PRO A 191 -4.43 5.03 9.55
C PRO A 191 -4.42 4.67 11.05
N LYS A 192 -5.60 4.41 11.63
CA LYS A 192 -5.78 4.07 13.06
C LYS A 192 -5.06 5.02 14.04
N GLU A 193 -4.77 6.24 13.61
CA GLU A 193 -3.97 7.23 14.34
C GLU A 193 -2.57 6.77 14.79
N THR A 194 -2.00 5.74 14.15
CA THR A 194 -0.71 5.16 14.56
C THR A 194 0.48 6.09 14.37
N ALA A 195 0.35 7.07 13.48
CA ALA A 195 1.34 8.11 13.31
C ALA A 195 0.71 9.41 12.85
N THR A 196 1.34 10.53 13.19
CA THR A 196 1.04 11.85 12.62
C THR A 196 2.28 12.34 11.90
N PHE A 197 2.16 12.95 10.73
CA PHE A 197 3.27 13.55 10.00
C PHE A 197 2.87 14.91 9.45
N SER A 198 3.82 15.73 9.03
CA SER A 198 3.56 17.05 8.46
C SER A 198 3.98 17.11 7.01
N VAL A 199 3.20 17.82 6.20
CA VAL A 199 3.46 18.08 4.78
C VAL A 199 3.44 19.58 4.52
N PRO A 200 4.23 20.10 3.56
CA PRO A 200 4.25 21.53 3.28
C PRO A 200 2.85 22.09 2.97
N ALA A 201 2.67 23.38 3.24
CA ALA A 201 1.43 24.07 2.90
C ALA A 201 1.09 23.90 1.40
N GLY A 202 -0.19 23.73 1.11
CA GLY A 202 -0.69 23.52 -0.25
C GLY A 202 -0.74 22.06 -0.72
N TRP A 203 -0.16 21.13 0.05
CA TRP A 203 -0.34 19.70 -0.18
C TRP A 203 -1.73 19.28 0.28
N THR A 204 -2.46 18.56 -0.58
CA THR A 204 -3.85 18.19 -0.34
C THR A 204 -3.95 16.72 0.07
N PRO A 205 -4.56 16.41 1.23
CA PRO A 205 -4.90 15.04 1.57
C PRO A 205 -5.91 14.50 0.56
N GLN A 206 -5.69 13.27 0.13
CA GLN A 206 -6.59 12.55 -0.76
C GLN A 206 -7.05 11.28 -0.06
N VAL A 207 -8.33 10.96 -0.26
CA VAL A 207 -8.90 9.67 0.13
C VAL A 207 -9.00 8.87 -1.15
N ASP A 208 -8.32 7.72 -1.20
CA ASP A 208 -8.54 6.80 -2.31
C ASP A 208 -9.97 6.25 -2.17
N PRO A 209 -10.87 6.52 -3.14
CA PRO A 209 -12.25 6.06 -3.06
C PRO A 209 -12.37 4.52 -3.12
N LYS A 210 -11.31 3.82 -3.52
CA LYS A 210 -11.25 2.35 -3.55
C LYS A 210 -10.62 1.74 -2.31
N ALA A 211 -9.82 2.50 -1.56
CA ALA A 211 -9.31 2.03 -0.29
C ALA A 211 -10.44 2.07 0.73
N THR A 212 -10.63 0.99 1.49
CA THR A 212 -11.37 1.09 2.74
C THR A 212 -10.69 2.20 3.55
N SER A 213 -11.47 3.19 3.97
CA SER A 213 -11.00 4.51 4.41
C SER A 213 -10.10 4.51 5.65
N GLU A 214 -9.69 3.34 6.14
CA GLU A 214 -8.98 3.16 7.39
C GLU A 214 -7.51 2.79 7.21
N GLU A 215 -7.10 2.23 6.05
CA GLU A 215 -5.76 1.61 5.93
C GLU A 215 -4.72 2.46 5.21
N ASN A 216 -5.15 3.35 4.32
CA ASN A 216 -4.26 4.15 3.50
C ASN A 216 -4.58 5.66 3.64
N ARG A 217 -3.54 6.49 3.68
CA ARG A 217 -3.63 7.95 3.61
C ARG A 217 -2.71 8.45 2.52
N PHE A 218 -3.26 9.24 1.60
CA PHE A 218 -2.53 9.82 0.49
C PHE A 218 -2.48 11.34 0.65
N VAL A 219 -1.37 11.94 0.26
CA VAL A 219 -1.21 13.38 0.17
C VAL A 219 -0.52 13.70 -1.13
N LEU A 220 -1.10 14.60 -1.91
CA LEU A 220 -0.57 15.03 -3.21
C LEU A 220 -0.20 16.51 -3.18
N ALA A 221 0.87 16.86 -3.88
CA ALA A 221 1.28 18.23 -4.15
C ALA A 221 0.91 18.62 -5.59
N PRO A 222 -0.33 19.01 -5.88
CA PRO A 222 -0.72 19.31 -7.25
C PRO A 222 0.02 20.54 -7.78
N TYR A 223 0.43 20.50 -9.05
CA TYR A 223 0.88 21.67 -9.80
C TYR A 223 0.36 21.64 -11.24
N GLN A 224 0.36 22.82 -11.86
CA GLN A 224 -0.01 22.95 -13.26
C GLN A 224 1.13 22.42 -14.13
N CYS A 225 0.87 21.38 -14.92
CA CYS A 225 1.81 20.93 -15.92
C CYS A 225 1.93 22.01 -17.01
N THR A 226 3.04 22.76 -17.05
CA THR A 226 3.28 23.69 -18.16
C THR A 226 3.28 22.90 -19.49
N GLY A 227 2.40 23.29 -20.42
CA GLY A 227 2.28 22.63 -21.73
C GLY A 227 1.38 21.40 -21.79
N ARG A 228 0.57 21.10 -20.77
CA ARG A 228 -0.48 20.06 -20.87
C ARG A 228 -1.85 20.58 -20.47
N THR A 229 -2.81 20.45 -21.37
CA THR A 229 -4.22 20.73 -21.08
C THR A 229 -4.86 19.51 -20.41
N GLY A 230 -5.42 19.68 -19.22
CA GLY A 230 -6.33 18.71 -18.61
C GLY A 230 -5.74 17.68 -17.64
N ASN A 231 -4.43 17.70 -17.38
CA ASN A 231 -3.80 16.80 -16.39
C ASN A 231 -3.19 17.60 -15.25
N THR A 232 -3.52 17.26 -14.01
CA THR A 232 -2.80 17.72 -12.82
C THR A 232 -1.52 16.92 -12.67
N CYS A 233 -0.37 17.59 -12.71
CA CYS A 233 0.90 16.95 -12.32
C CYS A 233 1.03 17.05 -10.80
N THR A 234 1.85 16.19 -10.19
CA THR A 234 2.08 16.18 -8.75
C THR A 234 3.55 16.37 -8.46
N GLN A 235 3.97 17.46 -7.83
CA GLN A 235 5.39 17.70 -7.53
C GLN A 235 5.94 16.67 -6.55
N GLY A 236 5.04 16.06 -5.79
CA GLY A 236 5.34 14.95 -4.92
C GLY A 236 4.09 14.31 -4.35
N THR A 237 4.30 13.14 -3.76
CA THR A 237 3.27 12.33 -3.13
C THR A 237 3.81 11.73 -1.85
N VAL A 238 2.99 11.70 -0.80
CA VAL A 238 3.25 10.91 0.41
C VAL A 238 2.09 9.94 0.60
N VAL A 239 2.42 8.67 0.79
CA VAL A 239 1.47 7.61 1.09
C VAL A 239 1.87 6.98 2.43
N HIS A 240 0.94 6.94 3.37
CA HIS A 240 1.11 6.24 4.63
C HIS A 240 0.13 5.08 4.71
N ASN A 241 0.68 3.88 4.84
CA ASN A 241 -0.07 2.63 4.96
C ASN A 241 0.35 1.86 6.21
N LEU A 242 -0.56 1.09 6.78
CA LEU A 242 -0.24 0.09 7.80
C LEU A 242 -0.11 -1.29 7.16
N ARG A 243 0.92 -2.03 7.57
CA ARG A 243 1.19 -3.40 7.12
C ARG A 243 1.48 -4.31 8.30
N LEU A 244 1.19 -5.60 8.12
CA LEU A 244 1.60 -6.66 9.03
C LEU A 244 2.76 -7.43 8.40
N LEU A 245 3.83 -7.72 9.17
CA LEU A 245 4.95 -8.52 8.67
C LEU A 245 4.53 -9.97 8.36
N SER A 246 3.51 -10.51 9.03
CA SER A 246 2.95 -11.84 8.75
C SER A 246 2.47 -12.06 7.31
N GLY A 247 2.30 -11.01 6.51
CA GLY A 247 1.88 -11.06 5.10
C GLY A 247 2.93 -11.55 4.09
N GLY A 248 3.91 -12.35 4.52
CA GLY A 248 4.96 -12.91 3.64
C GLY A 248 6.26 -12.13 3.59
N TRP A 249 6.44 -11.12 4.46
CA TRP A 249 7.68 -10.38 4.60
C TRP A 249 8.44 -10.85 5.85
N SER A 250 9.67 -11.33 5.70
CA SER A 250 10.45 -11.87 6.83
C SER A 250 10.93 -10.79 7.80
N ASP A 251 11.11 -9.57 7.31
CA ASP A 251 11.72 -8.46 8.05
C ASP A 251 11.45 -7.11 7.35
N LEU A 252 11.76 -6.00 8.05
CA LEU A 252 11.56 -4.64 7.55
C LEU A 252 12.31 -4.37 6.23
N LYS A 253 13.49 -4.98 6.03
CA LYS A 253 14.27 -4.80 4.81
C LYS A 253 13.55 -5.46 3.63
N SER A 254 13.09 -6.71 3.80
CA SER A 254 12.34 -7.42 2.77
C SER A 254 11.08 -6.66 2.37
N LEU A 255 10.32 -6.14 3.34
CA LEU A 255 9.12 -5.32 3.12
C LEU A 255 9.46 -4.05 2.33
N THR A 256 10.45 -3.27 2.78
CA THR A 256 10.83 -2.01 2.11
C THR A 256 11.32 -2.26 0.69
N LEU A 257 12.16 -3.27 0.47
CA LEU A 257 12.67 -3.59 -0.86
C LEU A 257 11.58 -4.14 -1.79
N GLY A 258 10.67 -4.93 -1.24
CA GLY A 258 9.50 -5.45 -1.93
C GLY A 258 8.58 -4.34 -2.43
N MET A 259 8.21 -3.41 -1.56
CA MET A 259 7.41 -2.25 -1.93
C MET A 259 8.13 -1.33 -2.92
N GLY A 260 9.44 -1.19 -2.81
CA GLY A 260 10.26 -0.53 -3.84
C GLY A 260 10.18 -1.22 -5.20
N GLY A 261 10.18 -2.56 -5.21
CA GLY A 261 9.98 -3.36 -6.41
C GLY A 261 8.59 -3.15 -7.03
N GLU A 262 7.54 -3.09 -6.22
CA GLU A 262 6.17 -2.78 -6.70
C GLU A 262 6.08 -1.37 -7.29
N LEU A 263 6.73 -0.39 -6.66
CA LEU A 263 6.80 0.98 -7.19
C LEU A 263 7.46 1.03 -8.55
N LEU A 264 8.59 0.34 -8.68
CA LEU A 264 9.28 0.16 -9.95
C LEU A 264 8.41 -0.57 -10.97
N ALA A 265 7.58 -1.54 -10.58
CA ALA A 265 6.72 -2.26 -11.52
C ALA A 265 5.59 -1.36 -12.05
N VAL A 266 4.92 -0.62 -11.16
CA VAL A 266 3.83 0.32 -11.52
C VAL A 266 4.36 1.47 -12.39
N GLN A 267 5.55 1.98 -12.07
CA GLN A 267 6.24 3.02 -12.82
C GLN A 267 7.21 2.50 -13.88
N GLY A 268 7.34 1.20 -14.12
CA GLY A 268 8.38 0.67 -15.02
C GLY A 268 7.81 -0.06 -16.23
N GLY A 269 6.55 -0.50 -16.12
CA GLY A 269 5.94 -1.34 -17.14
C GLY A 269 6.81 -2.56 -17.44
N THR A 270 6.95 -3.46 -16.47
CA THR A 270 7.59 -4.79 -16.59
C THR A 270 8.57 -4.94 -17.76
N THR A 271 9.70 -4.23 -17.73
CA THR A 271 10.79 -4.56 -18.66
C THR A 271 11.61 -5.67 -18.02
N ASP A 272 12.10 -6.62 -18.83
CA ASP A 272 12.81 -7.83 -18.37
C ASP A 272 14.12 -7.57 -17.60
N ALA A 273 14.52 -6.30 -17.46
CA ALA A 273 15.57 -5.89 -16.54
C ALA A 273 15.00 -5.96 -15.12
N GLY A 274 15.46 -6.94 -14.33
CA GLY A 274 15.07 -7.12 -12.93
C GLY A 274 15.16 -5.83 -12.09
N PRO A 275 14.60 -5.85 -10.86
CA PRO A 275 14.43 -4.64 -10.06
C PRO A 275 15.76 -3.89 -9.87
N LYS A 276 15.80 -2.64 -10.31
CA LYS A 276 16.95 -1.75 -10.11
C LYS A 276 17.25 -1.67 -8.60
N PRO A 277 18.50 -1.86 -8.17
CA PRO A 277 18.84 -1.73 -6.76
C PRO A 277 18.56 -0.30 -6.28
N PRO A 278 18.22 -0.12 -4.98
CA PRO A 278 18.04 1.22 -4.43
C PRO A 278 19.33 2.04 -4.53
N LEU A 279 19.21 3.33 -4.81
CA LEU A 279 20.29 4.31 -4.72
C LEU A 279 20.87 4.38 -3.30
N LYS A 280 19.99 4.25 -2.31
CA LYS A 280 20.34 4.31 -0.89
C LYS A 280 19.45 3.36 -0.12
N GLN A 281 20.00 2.68 0.86
CA GLN A 281 19.24 1.87 1.81
C GLN A 281 19.96 1.82 3.15
N ASN A 282 19.23 1.85 4.25
CA ASN A 282 19.82 1.76 5.60
C ASN A 282 18.83 1.18 6.62
N ALA A 283 19.34 0.38 7.54
CA ALA A 283 18.64 0.02 8.78
C ALA A 283 19.05 0.99 9.87
N PHE A 284 18.11 1.43 10.71
CA PHE A 284 18.39 2.40 11.77
C PHE A 284 17.29 2.38 12.85
N THR A 285 17.47 3.16 13.92
CA THR A 285 16.46 3.30 14.98
C THR A 285 15.72 4.62 14.82
N PHE A 286 14.40 4.56 14.70
CA PHE A 286 13.52 5.73 14.56
C PHE A 286 12.57 5.82 15.76
N GLN A 287 12.70 6.88 16.58
CA GLN A 287 11.91 7.08 17.81
C GLN A 287 11.95 5.88 18.80
N GLY A 288 13.06 5.15 18.80
CA GLY A 288 13.27 3.97 19.63
C GLY A 288 12.68 2.67 19.05
N SER A 289 12.20 2.69 17.81
CA SER A 289 11.74 1.50 17.08
C SER A 289 12.69 1.16 15.93
N ASP A 290 12.72 -0.11 15.54
CA ASP A 290 13.47 -0.54 14.35
C ASP A 290 12.85 0.05 13.08
N ALA A 291 13.69 0.57 12.20
CA ALA A 291 13.30 1.14 10.93
C ALA A 291 14.21 0.68 9.79
N TYR A 292 13.65 0.64 8.58
CA TYR A 292 14.40 0.42 7.35
C TYR A 292 13.95 1.39 6.28
N LEU A 293 14.91 2.03 5.63
CA LEU A 293 14.69 2.99 4.56
C LEU A 293 15.38 2.54 3.29
N ALA A 294 14.74 2.77 2.14
CA ALA A 294 15.39 2.67 0.84
C ALA A 294 14.85 3.72 -0.14
N MET A 295 15.67 4.12 -1.10
CA MET A 295 15.37 5.14 -2.09
C MET A 295 15.80 4.69 -3.48
N TRP A 296 14.99 4.99 -4.48
CA TRP A 296 15.21 4.69 -5.89
C TRP A 296 15.13 5.96 -6.74
N ASP A 297 15.87 5.95 -7.84
CA ASP A 297 15.69 6.88 -8.95
C ASP A 297 14.87 6.18 -10.03
N LEU A 298 13.64 6.66 -10.20
CA LEU A 298 12.67 6.17 -11.15
C LEU A 298 12.73 7.06 -12.40
N PRO A 299 13.29 6.56 -13.51
CA PRO A 299 13.34 7.34 -14.75
C PRO A 299 11.94 7.55 -15.29
N ASN A 300 11.75 8.64 -16.05
CA ASN A 300 10.56 8.85 -16.84
C ASN A 300 10.29 7.61 -17.71
N LEU A 301 9.07 7.10 -17.62
CA LEU A 301 8.59 6.03 -18.47
C LEU A 301 8.46 6.50 -19.91
N VAL A 302 9.20 5.85 -20.81
CA VAL A 302 8.99 6.01 -22.26
C VAL A 302 7.52 5.75 -22.58
N GLY A 303 6.84 6.76 -23.12
CA GLY A 303 5.42 6.70 -23.49
C GLY A 303 4.44 7.12 -22.38
N LYS A 304 4.89 7.37 -21.15
CA LYS A 304 4.10 8.11 -20.16
C LYS A 304 4.61 9.53 -20.04
N THR A 305 3.71 10.38 -19.58
CA THR A 305 3.93 11.81 -19.43
C THR A 305 4.55 12.19 -18.08
N ALA A 306 4.66 11.26 -17.13
CA ALA A 306 5.20 11.57 -15.81
C ALA A 306 6.71 11.89 -15.88
N PRO A 307 7.21 12.93 -15.20
CA PRO A 307 8.65 13.17 -15.12
C PRO A 307 9.35 12.04 -14.36
N SER A 308 10.68 11.97 -14.48
CA SER A 308 11.48 11.11 -13.59
C SER A 308 11.23 11.53 -12.13
N SER A 309 11.31 10.61 -11.18
CA SER A 309 11.07 10.89 -9.76
C SER A 309 12.08 10.20 -8.86
N TYR A 310 12.33 10.78 -7.69
CA TYR A 310 12.96 10.08 -6.58
C TYR A 310 11.85 9.54 -5.69
N CYS A 311 11.83 8.22 -5.49
CA CYS A 311 10.88 7.58 -4.60
C CYS A 311 11.61 6.85 -3.48
N GLY A 312 11.12 7.00 -2.26
CA GLY A 312 11.66 6.38 -1.08
C GLY A 312 10.58 5.70 -0.26
N VAL A 313 10.95 4.61 0.39
CA VAL A 313 10.10 3.87 1.31
C VAL A 313 10.79 3.85 2.68
N LEU A 314 10.07 4.26 3.71
CA LEU A 314 10.46 4.17 5.11
C LEU A 314 9.46 3.25 5.82
N ALA A 315 9.94 2.09 6.29
CA ALA A 315 9.18 1.16 7.10
C ALA A 315 9.64 1.26 8.54
N VAL A 316 8.70 1.46 9.48
CA VAL A 316 8.99 1.56 10.91
C VAL A 316 8.07 0.63 11.69
N ARG A 317 8.65 -0.21 12.56
CA ARG A 317 7.87 -1.06 13.45
C ARG A 317 7.14 -0.20 14.49
N ILE A 318 5.86 -0.47 14.72
CA ILE A 318 5.06 0.24 15.73
C ILE A 318 4.65 -0.74 16.81
N GLY A 319 4.88 -0.36 18.07
CA GLY A 319 4.50 -1.18 19.23
C GLY A 319 5.31 -2.49 19.33
N THR A 320 4.69 -3.48 19.98
CA THR A 320 5.26 -4.84 20.17
C THR A 320 4.73 -5.84 19.16
N THR A 321 3.79 -5.43 18.31
CA THR A 321 3.13 -6.25 17.31
C THR A 321 4.00 -6.37 16.05
N GLU A 322 3.55 -7.22 15.13
CA GLU A 322 4.11 -7.30 13.77
C GLU A 322 3.63 -6.16 12.86
N GLU A 323 3.01 -5.11 13.42
CA GLU A 323 2.55 -3.94 12.67
C GLU A 323 3.70 -3.00 12.31
N VAL A 324 3.65 -2.50 11.08
CA VAL A 324 4.65 -1.63 10.48
C VAL A 324 3.94 -0.48 9.79
N ALA A 325 4.29 0.75 10.18
CA ALA A 325 3.93 1.92 9.39
C ALA A 325 4.90 2.03 8.22
N VAL A 326 4.34 2.12 7.02
CA VAL A 326 5.10 2.33 5.81
C VAL A 326 4.76 3.67 5.21
N PHE A 327 5.78 4.50 5.07
CA PHE A 327 5.72 5.80 4.41
C PHE A 327 6.43 5.70 3.07
N GLN A 328 5.66 5.84 1.99
CA GLN A 328 6.19 5.99 0.65
C GLN A 328 6.14 7.46 0.27
N MET A 329 7.28 8.00 -0.14
CA MET A 329 7.44 9.39 -0.55
C MET A 329 8.01 9.42 -1.96
N CYS A 330 7.41 10.18 -2.85
CA CYS A 330 7.95 10.41 -4.20
C CYS A 330 7.99 11.90 -4.48
N LEU A 331 9.10 12.39 -5.04
CA LEU A 331 9.25 13.76 -5.51
C LEU A 331 9.69 13.74 -6.97
N ASP A 332 9.06 14.57 -7.79
CA ASP A 332 9.42 14.71 -9.20
C ASP A 332 10.84 15.29 -9.36
N ARG A 333 11.48 15.02 -10.49
CA ARG A 333 12.80 15.55 -10.85
C ARG A 333 12.67 16.66 -11.90
N THR A 334 11.80 17.63 -11.64
CA THR A 334 11.69 18.85 -12.45
C THR A 334 12.29 20.05 -11.73
N ALA A 335 12.48 21.16 -12.43
CA ALA A 335 13.00 22.38 -11.83
C ALA A 335 12.03 22.99 -10.79
N GLU A 336 10.74 22.70 -10.94
CA GLU A 336 9.66 23.16 -10.07
C GLU A 336 9.40 22.22 -8.89
N ALA A 337 9.98 21.01 -8.90
CA ALA A 337 9.79 20.04 -7.85
C ALA A 337 10.59 20.42 -6.59
N PRO A 338 10.08 20.09 -5.39
CA PRO A 338 10.82 20.28 -4.15
C PRO A 338 12.18 19.56 -4.15
N ALA A 339 13.12 20.07 -3.37
CA ALA A 339 14.39 19.40 -3.15
C ALA A 339 14.17 18.03 -2.46
N VAL A 340 15.03 17.06 -2.76
CA VAL A 340 14.99 15.71 -2.14
C VAL A 340 15.10 15.77 -0.60
N SER A 341 15.72 16.82 -0.06
CA SER A 341 15.77 17.07 1.39
C SER A 341 14.39 17.20 2.03
N LEU A 342 13.35 17.58 1.27
CA LEU A 342 11.98 17.60 1.78
C LEU A 342 11.51 16.21 2.23
N MET A 343 11.99 15.12 1.62
CA MET A 343 11.67 13.76 2.09
C MET A 343 12.21 13.54 3.52
N ASP A 344 13.39 14.07 3.83
CA ASP A 344 13.97 13.97 5.18
C ASP A 344 13.22 14.85 6.17
N GLU A 345 12.76 16.02 5.76
CA GLU A 345 11.93 16.91 6.58
C GLU A 345 10.58 16.26 6.91
N ILE A 346 9.90 15.70 5.91
CA ILE A 346 8.63 14.98 6.09
C ILE A 346 8.86 13.76 6.99
N ALA A 347 9.87 12.94 6.72
CA ALA A 347 10.19 11.78 7.54
C ALA A 347 10.51 12.19 8.99
N ASN A 348 11.28 13.27 9.20
CA ASN A 348 11.55 13.78 10.53
C ASN A 348 10.32 14.37 11.23
N SER A 349 9.27 14.75 10.51
CA SER A 349 8.02 15.23 11.12
C SER A 349 7.10 14.13 11.63
N ILE A 350 7.36 12.87 11.24
CA ILE A 350 6.58 11.72 11.70
C ILE A 350 6.68 11.63 13.22
N GLN A 351 5.55 11.44 13.89
CA GLN A 351 5.39 11.15 15.31
C GLN A 351 4.64 9.84 15.41
N LEU A 352 5.28 8.80 15.94
CA LEU A 352 4.62 7.51 16.15
C LEU A 352 3.79 7.58 17.44
N LYS A 353 2.55 7.11 17.39
CA LYS A 353 1.79 6.80 18.61
C LYS A 353 2.18 5.39 19.06
N LYS A 354 2.74 5.30 20.25
CA LYS A 354 3.07 4.03 20.92
C LYS A 354 1.87 3.51 21.70
#